data_AF-A0AAN8ILU5-F1
#
_entry.id   AF-A0AAN8ILU5-F1
#
_cell.length_a   1.000
_cell.length_b   1.000
_cell.length_c   1.000
_cell.angle_alpha   90.00
_cell.angle_beta   90.00
_cell.angle_gamma   90.00
#
_symmetry.space_group_name_H-M   'P 1'
#
loop_
_entity.id
_entity.type
_entity.pdbx_description
1 polymer ?
#
loop_
_entity_poly.entity_id
_entity_poly.type
_entity_poly.pdbx_seq_one_letter_code
_entity_poly.pdbx_strand_id
1 'polypeptide(L)' 'MLFYVLIAFIALNVFTREGVMAQTCQDMIPSLCSNSYRKYCNDDILGNNVRGLCPQTCDSCPKA' A
#
# COMPACT_ATOMS: atom_id res chain seq x y z
N MET A 1 5.43 -27.23 26.25
CA MET A 1 6.39 -26.95 25.15
C MET A 1 5.69 -26.99 23.79
N LEU A 2 5.20 -28.16 23.32
CA LEU A 2 4.58 -28.33 21.99
C LEU A 2 3.36 -27.40 21.73
N PHE A 3 2.46 -27.28 22.71
CA PHE A 3 1.30 -26.38 22.63
C PHE A 3 1.69 -24.90 22.43
N TYR A 4 2.80 -24.46 23.04
CA TYR A 4 3.27 -23.08 22.96
C TYR A 4 3.84 -22.76 21.57
N VAL A 5 4.56 -23.73 20.98
CA VAL A 5 5.09 -23.64 19.61
C VAL A 5 3.96 -23.59 18.58
N LEU A 6 2.91 -24.40 18.78
CA LEU A 6 1.72 -24.39 17.91
C LEU A 6 0.98 -23.06 17.98
N ILE A 7 0.77 -22.50 19.17
CA ILE A 7 0.13 -21.19 19.36
C ILE A 7 0.96 -20.08 18.69
N ALA A 8 2.28 -20.10 18.84
CA ALA A 8 3.17 -19.13 18.19
C ALA A 8 3.12 -19.22 16.65
N PHE A 9 3.09 -20.44 16.11
CA PHE A 9 2.92 -20.66 14.67
C PHE A 9 1.57 -20.14 14.17
N ILE A 10 0.47 -20.44 14.87
CA ILE A 10 -0.87 -19.97 14.49
C ILE A 10 -0.93 -18.44 14.55
N ALA A 11 -0.35 -17.79 15.57
CA ALA A 11 -0.31 -16.33 15.68
C ALA A 11 0.47 -15.68 14.53
N LEU A 12 1.60 -16.24 14.12
CA LEU A 12 2.37 -15.79 12.96
C LEU A 12 1.59 -15.97 11.65
N ASN A 13 0.87 -17.08 11.50
CA ASN A 13 0.07 -17.37 10.29
C ASN A 13 -1.26 -16.59 10.23
N VAL A 14 -1.83 -16.20 11.37
CA VAL A 14 -3.01 -15.33 11.46
C VAL A 14 -2.62 -13.89 11.14
N PHE A 15 -1.49 -13.40 11.66
CA PHE A 15 -0.97 -12.07 11.30
C PHE A 15 -0.66 -11.94 9.81
N THR A 16 -0.22 -13.01 9.14
CA THR A 16 -0.02 -13.01 7.69
C THR A 16 -1.31 -13.20 6.88
N ARG A 17 -2.41 -13.67 7.49
CA ARG A 17 -3.71 -13.82 6.80
C ARG A 17 -4.61 -12.60 6.93
N GLU A 18 -4.54 -11.87 8.05
CA GLU A 18 -5.30 -10.62 8.23
C GLU A 18 -4.52 -9.38 7.74
N GLY A 19 -3.22 -9.51 7.51
CA GLY A 19 -2.35 -8.47 6.96
C GLY A 19 -2.31 -8.38 5.43
N VAL A 20 -3.13 -9.13 4.70
CA VAL A 20 -3.15 -9.17 3.22
C VAL A 20 -4.57 -8.90 2.68
N MET A 21 -5.28 -7.94 3.30
CA MET A 21 -6.48 -7.32 2.69
C MET A 21 -6.34 -5.80 2.57
N ALA A 22 -5.19 -5.24 2.93
CA ALA A 22 -4.67 -4.03 2.30
C ALA A 22 -3.54 -4.49 1.38
N GLN A 23 -3.89 -4.97 0.18
CA GLN A 23 -2.90 -5.06 -0.90
C GLN A 23 -2.22 -3.70 -0.95
N THR A 24 -0.92 -3.71 -0.69
CA THR A 24 -0.09 -2.56 -0.36
C THR A 24 -0.16 -1.55 -1.48
N CYS A 25 -1.13 -0.64 -1.41
CA CYS A 25 -1.14 0.51 -2.29
C CYS A 25 0.01 1.41 -1.84
N GLN A 26 1.12 1.24 -2.54
CA GLN A 26 2.34 1.97 -2.33
C GLN A 26 2.71 2.69 -3.60
N ASP A 27 3.39 3.80 -3.41
CA ASP A 27 3.99 4.54 -4.49
C ASP A 27 5.07 3.69 -5.19
N MET A 28 5.00 3.60 -6.51
CA MET A 28 5.91 2.83 -7.34
C MET A 28 7.34 3.41 -7.29
N ILE A 29 7.44 4.74 -7.18
CA ILE A 29 8.71 5.45 -7.04
C ILE A 29 8.62 6.48 -5.91
N PRO A 30 8.84 6.08 -4.64
CA PRO A 30 8.63 6.96 -3.48
C PRO A 30 9.57 8.18 -3.45
N SER A 31 10.72 8.11 -4.13
CA SER A 31 11.63 9.27 -4.28
C SER A 31 11.06 10.37 -5.19
N LEU A 32 10.18 10.00 -6.13
CA LEU A 32 9.47 10.93 -7.01
C LEU A 32 8.14 11.36 -6.39
N CYS A 33 7.45 10.45 -5.69
CA CYS A 33 6.16 10.68 -5.04
C CYS A 33 6.30 11.44 -3.71
N SER A 34 6.86 12.65 -3.78
CA SER A 34 6.88 13.60 -2.66
C SER A 34 5.59 14.42 -2.61
N ASN A 35 5.32 15.11 -1.50
CA ASN A 35 4.19 16.05 -1.39
C ASN A 35 4.11 17.07 -2.54
N SER A 36 5.22 17.39 -3.19
CA SER A 36 5.28 18.25 -4.37
C SER A 36 4.54 17.67 -5.58
N TYR A 37 4.44 16.34 -5.69
CA TYR A 37 3.72 15.67 -6.77
C TYR A 37 2.23 15.53 -6.51
N ARG A 38 1.79 15.70 -5.26
CA ARG A 38 0.37 15.69 -4.90
C ARG A 38 -0.45 16.72 -5.66
N LYS A 39 0.15 17.88 -5.99
CA LYS A 39 -0.50 18.93 -6.80
C LYS A 39 -0.77 18.48 -8.25
N TYR A 40 0.03 17.55 -8.77
CA TYR A 40 -0.14 17.01 -10.13
C TYR A 40 -1.16 15.88 -10.18
N CYS A 41 -1.63 15.35 -9.05
CA CYS A 41 -2.68 14.33 -9.03
C CYS A 41 -3.99 14.80 -9.69
N ASN A 42 -4.22 16.12 -9.78
CA ASN A 42 -5.39 16.74 -10.42
C ASN A 42 -5.04 17.47 -11.72
N ASP A 43 -3.83 17.28 -12.25
CA ASP A 43 -3.42 17.85 -13.53
C ASP A 43 -4.05 17.04 -14.68
N ASP A 44 -4.61 17.72 -15.69
CA ASP A 44 -5.29 17.04 -16.81
C ASP A 44 -4.32 16.24 -17.70
N ILE A 45 -3.03 16.59 -17.71
CA ILE A 45 -2.01 15.96 -18.54
C ILE A 45 -1.24 14.92 -17.74
N LEU A 46 -0.78 15.27 -16.53
CA LEU A 46 0.04 14.41 -15.68
C LEU A 46 -0.74 13.58 -14.68
N GLY A 47 -1.98 13.96 -14.32
CA GLY A 47 -2.72 13.36 -13.21
C GLY A 47 -2.94 11.86 -13.36
N ASN A 48 -3.22 11.37 -14.55
CA ASN A 48 -3.36 9.93 -14.80
C ASN A 48 -2.04 9.18 -14.58
N ASN A 49 -0.91 9.74 -15.05
CA ASN A 49 0.40 9.13 -14.85
C ASN A 49 0.80 9.15 -13.38
N VAL A 50 0.59 10.28 -12.69
CA VAL A 50 0.94 10.43 -11.27
C VAL A 50 0.06 9.53 -10.40
N ARG A 51 -1.22 9.34 -10.71
CA ARG A 51 -2.09 8.37 -10.00
C ARG A 51 -1.67 6.91 -10.21
N GLY A 52 -1.09 6.58 -11.37
CA GLY A 52 -0.56 5.24 -11.63
C GLY A 52 0.80 4.99 -10.97
N LEU A 53 1.67 6.00 -10.93
CA LEU A 53 3.01 5.94 -10.32
C LEU A 53 2.98 6.13 -8.81
N CYS A 54 2.11 7.00 -8.32
CA CYS A 54 2.01 7.43 -6.94
C CYS A 54 0.57 7.27 -6.40
N PRO A 55 -0.01 6.06 -6.45
CA PRO A 55 -1.40 5.86 -6.05
C PRO A 55 -1.64 6.15 -4.56
N GLN A 56 -0.62 6.02 -3.72
CA GLN A 56 -0.71 6.30 -2.29
C GLN A 56 -0.66 7.82 -2.03
N THR A 57 0.28 8.53 -2.65
CA THR A 57 0.38 10.00 -2.53
C THR A 57 -0.84 10.72 -3.11
N CYS A 58 -1.46 10.16 -4.16
CA CYS A 58 -2.67 10.70 -4.78
C CYS A 58 -3.98 10.21 -4.16
N ASP A 59 -3.94 9.43 -3.07
CA ASP A 59 -5.12 8.82 -2.44
C ASP A 59 -6.00 8.02 -3.44
N SER A 60 -5.41 7.55 -4.54
CA SER A 60 -6.08 6.88 -5.66
C SER A 60 -5.98 5.35 -5.59
N CYS A 61 -5.61 4.83 -4.42
CA CYS A 61 -5.62 3.41 -4.14
C CYS A 61 -7.00 2.80 -4.40
N PRO A 62 -7.08 1.68 -5.15
CA PRO A 62 -8.35 0.98 -5.31
C PRO A 62 -8.81 0.53 -3.91
N LYS A 63 -9.95 1.05 -3.48
CA LYS A 63 -10.65 0.49 -2.33
C LYS A 63 -11.23 -0.84 -2.79
N ALA A 64 -10.78 -1.93 -2.18
CA ALA A 64 -11.35 -3.26 -2.39
C ALA A 64 -12.85 -3.27 -2.04
#